data_AF-A0A6D1P615-F1
#
_entry.id   AF-A0A6D1P615-F1
#
_cell.length_a   1.000
_cell.length_b   1.000
_cell.length_c   1.000
_cell.angle_alpha   90.00
_cell.angle_beta   90.00
_cell.angle_gamma   90.00
#
_symmetry.space_group_name_H-M   'P 1'
#
loop_
_entity.id
_entity.type
_entity.pdbx_description
1 polymer ?
#
loop_
_entity_poly.entity_id
_entity_poly.type
_entity_poly.pdbx_seq_one_letter_code
_entity_poly.pdbx_strand_id
1 'polypeptide(L)'
;MLKAGGKYWHVYMSKKTAGGRNTARYLGRYLKKPPIAASRLAHYNGGASLSFRYLDHKTGETATETLTQRELVARLKQHIPEKFFKMVRYFGFLANRVCGEKKLPQVYRALGMDKPEPVAKVCYAQMVKQFLSRDPFECVLCGGRMVYRRAIAGLNVSGLKKKKRAGYQSAEVYAGLTQAKCARESVQV
;
A
#
# COMPACT_ATOMS: atom_id res chain seq x y z
N MET A 1 5.74 26.40 -21.76
CA MET A 1 5.92 25.20 -22.62
C MET A 1 7.03 24.35 -22.03
N LEU A 2 6.79 23.05 -21.83
CA LEU A 2 7.80 22.12 -21.31
C LEU A 2 8.49 21.42 -22.48
N LYS A 3 9.82 21.50 -22.59
CA LYS A 3 10.62 20.74 -23.55
C LYS A 3 11.17 19.49 -22.86
N ALA A 4 10.94 18.32 -23.43
CA ALA A 4 11.60 17.07 -23.06
C ALA A 4 12.08 16.37 -24.34
N GLY A 5 13.40 16.18 -24.48
CA GLY A 5 14.00 15.50 -25.64
C GLY A 5 13.88 16.24 -26.98
N GLY A 6 13.84 17.58 -26.98
CA GLY A 6 13.79 18.38 -28.23
C GLY A 6 12.44 18.44 -28.93
N LYS A 7 11.44 17.65 -28.50
CA LYS A 7 10.07 17.67 -29.04
C LYS A 7 9.16 18.55 -28.20
N TYR A 8 8.32 19.34 -28.86
CA TYR A 8 7.31 20.17 -28.21
C TYR A 8 6.14 19.31 -27.75
N TRP A 9 5.85 19.32 -26.45
CA TRP A 9 4.69 18.64 -25.89
C TRP A 9 3.49 19.58 -25.88
N HIS A 10 2.49 19.29 -26.73
CA HIS A 10 1.18 19.92 -26.64
C HIS A 10 0.37 19.22 -25.55
N VAL A 11 0.48 19.73 -24.32
CA VAL A 11 -0.36 19.25 -23.21
C VAL A 11 -1.70 19.98 -23.28
N TYR A 12 -2.73 19.30 -23.77
CA TYR A 12 -4.10 19.81 -23.71
C TYR A 12 -4.57 19.81 -22.25
N MET A 13 -4.61 20.98 -21.64
CA MET A 13 -5.24 21.17 -20.34
C MET A 13 -6.70 21.53 -20.58
N SER A 14 -7.60 20.58 -20.31
CA SER A 14 -9.05 20.83 -20.29
C SER A 14 -9.39 21.99 -19.34
N LYS A 15 -10.49 22.71 -19.63
CA LYS A 15 -10.98 23.81 -18.78
C LYS A 15 -11.05 23.36 -17.31
N LYS A 16 -10.65 24.25 -16.39
CA LYS A 16 -10.74 24.00 -14.95
C LYS A 16 -12.17 23.59 -14.60
N THR A 17 -12.32 22.45 -13.94
CA THR A 17 -13.62 22.00 -13.42
C THR A 17 -14.04 22.93 -12.29
N ALA A 18 -15.27 23.44 -12.31
CA ALA A 18 -15.77 24.37 -11.29
C ALA A 18 -15.80 23.77 -9.86
N GLY A 19 -15.81 22.44 -9.74
CA GLY A 19 -15.86 21.74 -8.46
C GLY A 19 -14.57 21.00 -8.10
N GLY A 20 -13.52 21.72 -7.67
CA GLY A 20 -12.23 21.11 -7.30
C GLY A 20 -12.32 20.00 -6.23
N ARG A 21 -13.23 20.15 -5.26
CA ARG A 21 -13.51 19.13 -4.24
C ARG A 21 -14.09 17.85 -4.85
N ASN A 22 -14.94 17.96 -5.86
CA ASN A 22 -15.52 16.82 -6.56
C ASN A 22 -14.47 16.11 -7.42
N THR A 23 -13.59 16.87 -8.08
CA THR A 23 -12.46 16.31 -8.84
C THR A 23 -11.48 15.57 -7.92
N ALA A 24 -11.12 16.15 -6.77
CA ALA A 24 -10.26 15.49 -5.78
C ALA A 24 -10.91 14.22 -5.21
N ARG A 25 -12.21 14.28 -4.88
CA ARG A 25 -12.99 13.11 -4.43
C ARG A 25 -13.08 12.02 -5.50
N TYR A 26 -13.22 12.42 -6.77
CA TYR A 26 -13.19 11.50 -7.91
C TYR A 26 -11.82 10.82 -8.00
N LEU A 27 -10.73 11.57 -8.10
CA LEU A 27 -9.36 11.04 -8.19
C LEU A 27 -9.01 10.13 -7.00
N GLY A 28 -9.38 10.53 -5.78
CA GLY A 28 -9.14 9.73 -4.58
C GLY A 28 -9.84 8.37 -4.60
N ARG A 29 -11.03 8.26 -5.23
CA ARG A 29 -11.71 6.97 -5.42
C ARG A 29 -10.92 6.05 -6.36
N TYR A 30 -10.28 6.58 -7.40
CA TYR A 30 -9.52 5.78 -8.38
C TYR A 30 -8.13 5.39 -7.89
N LEU A 31 -7.47 6.23 -7.08
CA LEU A 31 -6.13 5.94 -6.57
C LEU A 31 -6.12 4.90 -5.44
N LYS A 32 -7.15 4.87 -4.60
CA LYS A 32 -7.19 4.04 -3.38
C LYS A 32 -7.97 2.73 -3.55
N LYS A 33 -8.99 2.70 -4.42
CA LYS A 33 -9.92 1.55 -4.51
C LYS A 33 -9.48 0.54 -5.56
N PRO A 34 -9.81 -0.74 -5.39
CA PRO A 34 -9.60 -1.75 -6.43
C PRO A 34 -10.37 -1.38 -7.71
N PRO A 35 -9.93 -1.88 -8.89
CA PRO A 35 -10.56 -1.58 -10.18
C PRO A 35 -12.08 -1.86 -10.22
N ILE A 36 -12.52 -2.87 -9.45
CA ILE A 36 -13.93 -3.19 -9.25
C ILE A 36 -14.22 -3.09 -7.76
N ALA A 37 -15.21 -2.26 -7.39
CA ALA A 37 -15.68 -2.16 -6.02
C ALA A 37 -16.48 -3.41 -5.64
N ALA A 38 -16.30 -3.91 -4.41
CA ALA A 38 -17.04 -5.08 -3.92
C ALA A 38 -18.57 -4.90 -4.01
N SER A 39 -19.08 -3.69 -3.80
CA SER A 39 -20.51 -3.38 -3.92
C SER A 39 -21.09 -3.52 -5.33
N ARG A 40 -20.23 -3.58 -6.36
CA ARG A 40 -20.63 -3.80 -7.75
C ARG A 40 -20.78 -5.27 -8.11
N LEU A 41 -20.23 -6.18 -7.30
CA LEU A 41 -20.38 -7.62 -7.50
C LEU A 41 -21.85 -7.99 -7.26
N ALA A 42 -22.49 -8.58 -8.26
CA ALA A 42 -23.92 -8.91 -8.24
C ALA A 42 -24.16 -10.38 -7.93
N HIS A 43 -23.41 -11.27 -8.58
CA HIS A 43 -23.57 -12.72 -8.39
C HIS A 43 -22.26 -13.45 -8.65
N TYR A 44 -22.03 -14.55 -7.91
CA TYR A 44 -20.91 -15.45 -8.10
C TYR A 44 -21.39 -16.89 -7.91
N ASN A 45 -21.20 -17.74 -8.93
CA ASN A 45 -21.70 -19.12 -8.92
C ASN A 45 -20.63 -20.16 -8.56
N GLY A 46 -19.64 -19.78 -7.75
CA GLY A 46 -18.69 -20.74 -7.16
C GLY A 46 -17.60 -21.28 -8.10
N GLY A 47 -17.49 -20.81 -9.34
CA GLY A 47 -16.44 -21.31 -10.24
C GLY A 47 -16.50 -20.87 -11.70
N ALA A 48 -17.71 -20.70 -12.23
CA ALA A 48 -17.91 -20.57 -13.67
C ALA A 48 -17.98 -19.11 -14.13
N SER A 49 -18.74 -18.27 -13.42
CA SER A 49 -18.96 -16.87 -13.78
C SER A 49 -19.20 -15.95 -12.58
N LEU A 50 -18.85 -14.69 -12.79
CA LEU A 50 -19.04 -13.57 -11.91
C LEU A 50 -19.79 -12.47 -12.67
N SER A 51 -20.89 -11.99 -12.11
CA SER A 51 -21.63 -10.86 -12.65
C SER A 51 -21.37 -9.61 -11.83
N PHE A 52 -21.16 -8.46 -12.48
CA PHE A 52 -21.02 -7.17 -11.80
C PHE A 52 -21.78 -6.07 -12.53
N ARG A 53 -22.23 -5.09 -11.75
CA ARG A 53 -22.95 -3.90 -12.23
C ARG A 53 -21.98 -2.76 -12.52
N TYR A 54 -22.18 -2.08 -13.63
CA TYR A 54 -21.43 -0.87 -13.97
C TYR A 54 -22.35 0.17 -14.60
N LEU A 55 -21.95 1.44 -14.50
CA LEU A 55 -22.63 2.53 -15.20
C LEU A 55 -22.05 2.61 -16.61
N ASP A 56 -22.87 2.38 -17.62
CA ASP A 56 -22.47 2.63 -18.99
C ASP A 56 -22.55 4.14 -19.25
N HIS A 57 -21.39 4.75 -19.49
CA HIS A 57 -21.30 6.19 -19.71
C HIS A 57 -21.79 6.63 -21.10
N LYS A 58 -22.05 5.69 -22.03
CA LYS A 58 -22.62 6.00 -23.35
C LYS A 58 -24.14 6.11 -23.29
N THR A 59 -24.79 5.19 -22.57
CA THR A 59 -26.25 5.10 -22.45
C THR A 59 -26.77 5.79 -21.19
N GLY A 60 -25.93 5.96 -20.16
CA GLY A 60 -26.30 6.53 -18.87
C GLY A 60 -26.96 5.53 -17.92
N GLU A 61 -27.11 4.27 -18.33
CA GLU A 61 -27.83 3.25 -17.57
C GLU A 61 -26.89 2.31 -16.81
N THR A 62 -27.41 1.67 -15.75
CA THR A 62 -26.67 0.66 -15.01
C THR A 62 -26.84 -0.70 -15.67
N ALA A 63 -25.80 -1.16 -16.35
CA ALA A 63 -25.75 -2.45 -17.01
C ALA A 63 -25.11 -3.52 -16.09
N THR A 64 -25.41 -4.79 -16.37
CA THR A 64 -24.78 -5.94 -15.70
C THR A 64 -23.97 -6.72 -16.72
N GLU A 65 -22.68 -6.90 -16.47
CA GLU A 65 -21.80 -7.75 -17.28
C GLU A 65 -21.51 -9.04 -16.52
N THR A 66 -21.51 -10.17 -17.22
CA THR A 66 -21.15 -11.47 -16.66
C THR A 66 -19.88 -11.96 -17.36
N LEU A 67 -18.87 -12.30 -16.57
CA LEU A 67 -17.58 -12.79 -17.03
C LEU A 67 -17.28 -14.15 -16.45
N THR A 68 -16.46 -14.92 -17.16
CA THR A 68 -15.78 -16.07 -16.59
C THR A 68 -14.67 -15.65 -15.63
N GLN A 69 -14.22 -16.55 -14.75
CA GLN A 69 -13.08 -16.30 -13.87
C GLN A 69 -11.81 -15.93 -14.64
N ARG A 70 -11.56 -16.59 -15.78
CA ARG A 70 -10.36 -16.36 -16.60
C ARG A 70 -10.35 -14.96 -17.19
N GLU A 71 -11.49 -14.48 -17.68
CA GLU A 71 -11.63 -13.13 -18.23
C GLU A 71 -11.46 -12.07 -17.14
N LEU A 72 -11.99 -12.31 -15.94
CA LEU A 72 -11.80 -11.42 -14.81
C LEU A 72 -10.31 -11.28 -14.45
N VAL A 73 -9.60 -12.40 -14.34
CA VAL A 73 -8.16 -12.40 -14.04
C VAL A 73 -7.38 -11.72 -15.15
N ALA A 74 -7.72 -11.95 -16.42
CA ALA A 74 -7.08 -11.29 -17.55
C ALA A 74 -7.26 -9.77 -17.52
N ARG A 75 -8.47 -9.28 -17.19
CA ARG A 75 -8.73 -7.84 -17.01
C ARG A 75 -8.00 -7.27 -15.79
N LEU A 76 -7.97 -7.99 -14.67
CA LEU A 76 -7.28 -7.53 -13.46
C LEU A 76 -5.76 -7.44 -13.67
N LYS A 77 -5.18 -8.38 -14.42
CA LYS A 77 -3.76 -8.38 -14.78
C LYS A 77 -3.31 -7.10 -15.49
N GLN A 78 -4.18 -6.43 -16.25
CA GLN A 78 -3.86 -5.17 -16.93
C GLN A 78 -3.54 -4.03 -15.95
N HIS A 79 -4.01 -4.13 -14.70
CA HIS A 79 -3.71 -3.16 -13.64
C HIS A 79 -2.41 -3.48 -12.88
N ILE A 80 -1.80 -4.64 -13.10
CA ILE A 80 -0.54 -5.02 -12.47
C ILE A 80 0.59 -4.51 -13.36
N PRO A 81 1.42 -3.56 -12.89
CA PRO A 81 2.55 -3.09 -13.66
C PRO A 81 3.55 -4.23 -13.92
N GLU A 82 4.26 -4.14 -15.04
CA GLU A 82 5.26 -5.13 -15.41
C GLU A 82 6.37 -5.25 -14.36
N LYS A 83 7.05 -6.39 -14.36
CA LYS A 83 8.19 -6.62 -13.47
C LYS A 83 9.25 -5.56 -13.74
N PHE A 84 9.73 -4.91 -12.68
CA PHE A 84 10.68 -3.80 -12.72
C PHE A 84 10.15 -2.47 -13.29
N PHE A 85 8.86 -2.37 -13.60
CA PHE A 85 8.26 -1.08 -13.92
C PHE A 85 8.28 -0.17 -12.70
N LYS A 86 9.04 0.92 -12.80
CA LYS A 86 9.15 1.92 -11.72
C LYS A 86 7.95 2.85 -11.79
N MET A 87 6.92 2.57 -10.98
CA MET A 87 5.80 3.49 -10.83
C MET A 87 6.27 4.82 -10.24
N VAL A 88 5.91 5.93 -10.90
CA VAL A 88 6.12 7.28 -10.36
C VAL A 88 5.10 7.52 -9.26
N ARG A 89 5.51 7.31 -8.00
CA ARG A 89 4.63 7.56 -6.82
C ARG A 89 4.43 9.04 -6.55
N TYR A 90 5.46 9.86 -6.80
CA TYR A 90 5.45 11.28 -6.55
C TYR A 90 6.04 12.03 -7.75
N PHE A 91 5.34 13.05 -8.22
CA PHE A 91 5.75 13.84 -9.39
C PHE A 91 5.70 15.35 -9.08
N GLY A 92 6.45 16.13 -9.87
CA GLY A 92 6.45 17.59 -9.78
C GLY A 92 6.93 18.08 -8.41
N PHE A 93 6.16 18.97 -7.79
CA PHE A 93 6.49 19.53 -6.48
C PHE A 93 6.38 18.52 -5.32
N LEU A 94 5.71 17.38 -5.53
CA LEU A 94 5.59 16.32 -4.52
C LEU A 94 6.75 15.31 -4.57
N ALA A 95 7.63 15.38 -5.57
CA ALA A 95 8.74 14.43 -5.68
C ALA A 95 9.67 14.52 -4.45
N ASN A 96 10.03 13.36 -3.87
CA ASN A 96 10.76 13.27 -2.60
C ASN A 96 11.99 14.18 -2.50
N ARG A 97 12.76 14.33 -3.59
CA ARG A 97 13.97 15.16 -3.64
C ARG A 97 13.69 16.67 -3.48
N VAL A 98 12.53 17.15 -3.92
CA VAL A 98 12.22 18.60 -4.00
C VAL A 98 11.08 19.03 -3.09
N CYS A 99 10.31 18.06 -2.59
CA CYS A 99 9.11 18.28 -1.78
C CYS A 99 9.42 19.02 -0.48
N GLY A 100 10.35 18.50 0.35
CA GLY A 100 10.59 19.04 1.69
C GLY A 100 11.19 20.44 1.74
N GLU A 101 12.13 20.75 0.85
CA GLU A 101 12.98 21.95 1.01
C GLU A 101 12.61 23.12 0.10
N LYS A 102 12.18 22.86 -1.15
CA LYS A 102 12.15 23.93 -2.17
C LYS A 102 10.78 24.18 -2.79
N LYS A 103 10.05 23.13 -3.14
CA LYS A 103 8.83 23.28 -3.97
C LYS A 103 7.55 23.35 -3.15
N LEU A 104 7.42 22.56 -2.08
CA LEU A 104 6.20 22.56 -1.27
C LEU A 104 5.98 23.90 -0.51
N PRO A 105 7.01 24.55 0.08
CA PRO A 105 6.85 25.87 0.68
C PRO A 105 6.40 26.95 -0.33
N GLN A 106 6.87 26.87 -1.59
CA GLN A 106 6.42 27.78 -2.66
C GLN A 106 4.93 27.61 -2.98
N VAL A 107 4.44 26.36 -2.96
CA VAL A 107 3.02 26.07 -3.15
C VAL A 107 2.18 26.60 -2.00
N TYR A 108 2.60 26.41 -0.75
CA TYR A 108 1.90 26.97 0.40
C TYR A 108 1.80 28.50 0.34
N ARG A 109 2.91 29.18 0.01
CA ARG A 109 2.92 30.64 -0.18
C ARG A 109 1.98 31.09 -1.31
N ALA A 110 1.99 30.40 -2.44
CA ALA A 110 1.12 30.72 -3.57
C ALA A 110 -0.38 30.49 -3.27
N LEU A 111 -0.70 29.58 -2.35
CA LEU A 111 -2.05 29.28 -1.90
C LEU A 111 -2.49 30.10 -0.67
N GLY A 112 -1.60 30.94 -0.10
CA GLY A 112 -1.87 31.65 1.15
C GLY A 112 -2.10 30.72 2.35
N MET A 113 -1.49 29.55 2.34
CA MET A 113 -1.57 28.57 3.43
C MET A 113 -0.35 28.68 4.33
N ASP A 114 -0.58 28.60 5.65
CA ASP A 114 0.51 28.44 6.60
C ASP A 114 1.15 27.06 6.47
N LYS A 115 2.45 26.99 6.74
CA LYS A 115 3.18 25.73 6.74
C LYS A 115 2.61 24.86 7.87
N PRO A 116 2.17 23.62 7.59
CA PRO A 116 1.68 22.74 8.64
C PRO A 116 2.79 22.47 9.65
N GLU A 117 2.42 22.47 10.93
CA GLU A 117 3.36 22.13 12.00
C GLU A 117 3.92 20.72 11.81
N PRO A 118 5.18 20.48 12.19
CA PRO A 118 5.76 19.14 12.16
C PRO A 118 4.92 18.20 13.02
N VAL A 119 4.26 17.22 12.39
CA VAL A 119 3.57 16.17 13.12
C VAL A 119 4.61 15.31 13.84
N ALA A 120 4.42 15.08 15.14
CA ALA A 120 5.27 14.18 15.91
C ALA A 120 5.32 12.81 15.22
N LYS A 121 6.53 12.32 14.94
CA LYS A 121 6.70 11.02 14.31
C LYS A 121 6.26 9.94 15.31
N VAL A 122 5.20 9.22 14.97
CA VAL A 122 4.76 8.06 15.74
C VAL A 122 5.81 6.96 15.56
N CYS A 123 6.40 6.49 16.65
CA CYS A 123 7.38 5.41 16.58
C CYS A 123 6.68 4.06 16.34
N TYR A 124 7.41 3.08 15.79
CA TYR A 124 6.88 1.72 15.56
C TYR A 124 6.19 1.15 16.80
N ALA A 125 6.80 1.31 17.98
CA ALA A 125 6.25 0.79 19.22
C ALA A 125 4.92 1.44 19.60
N GLN A 126 4.79 2.76 19.40
CA GLN A 126 3.52 3.46 19.61
C GLN A 126 2.44 2.98 18.63
N MET A 127 2.77 2.76 17.36
CA MET A 127 1.81 2.25 16.38
C MET A 127 1.31 0.85 16.75
N VAL A 128 2.23 -0.06 17.11
CA VAL A 128 1.86 -1.43 17.50
C VAL A 128 1.04 -1.42 18.78
N LYS A 129 1.41 -0.59 19.76
CA LYS A 129 0.67 -0.44 21.01
C LYS A 129 -0.74 0.11 20.78
N GLN A 130 -0.93 1.05 19.86
CA GLN A 130 -2.26 1.54 19.49
C GLN A 130 -3.10 0.49 18.76
N PHE A 131 -2.48 -0.28 17.86
CA PHE A 131 -3.19 -1.27 17.05
C PHE A 131 -3.54 -2.55 17.81
N LEU A 132 -2.62 -3.08 18.61
CA LEU A 132 -2.77 -4.33 19.36
C LEU A 132 -3.12 -4.12 20.83
N SER A 133 -3.22 -2.87 21.29
CA SER A 133 -3.41 -2.51 22.71
C SER A 133 -2.36 -3.13 23.65
N ARG A 134 -1.20 -3.53 23.12
CA ARG A 134 -0.13 -4.19 23.87
C ARG A 134 1.23 -3.64 23.47
N ASP A 135 2.09 -3.40 24.44
CA ASP A 135 3.43 -2.89 24.18
C ASP A 135 4.29 -3.99 23.54
N PRO A 136 4.89 -3.77 22.35
CA PRO A 136 5.75 -4.77 21.72
C PRO A 136 7.04 -5.05 22.50
N PHE A 137 7.38 -4.22 23.48
CA PHE A 137 8.51 -4.45 24.38
C PHE A 137 8.10 -5.05 25.72
N GLU A 138 6.85 -5.47 25.90
CA GLU A 138 6.41 -6.22 27.08
C GLU A 138 6.35 -7.71 26.77
N CYS A 139 6.93 -8.53 27.65
CA CYS A 139 6.88 -9.97 27.53
C CYS A 139 5.43 -10.47 27.63
N VAL A 140 5.00 -11.29 26.66
CA VAL A 140 3.63 -11.78 26.64
C VAL A 140 3.27 -12.68 27.82
N LEU A 141 4.29 -13.29 28.45
CA LEU A 141 4.15 -14.26 29.54
C LEU A 141 4.24 -13.62 30.92
N CYS A 142 5.21 -12.73 31.16
CA CYS A 142 5.47 -12.17 32.49
C CYS A 142 5.20 -10.67 32.63
N GLY A 143 4.88 -9.95 31.53
CA GLY A 143 4.70 -8.49 31.54
C GLY A 143 5.99 -7.68 31.76
N GLY A 144 7.14 -8.35 31.94
CA GLY A 144 8.43 -7.68 32.10
C GLY A 144 8.89 -6.97 30.82
N ARG A 145 9.65 -5.88 30.96
CA ARG A 145 10.18 -5.11 29.83
C ARG A 145 11.32 -5.87 29.14
N MET A 146 11.13 -6.14 27.85
CA MET A 146 12.11 -6.76 26.98
C MET A 146 13.25 -5.77 26.67
N VAL A 147 14.48 -6.26 26.74
CA VAL A 147 15.69 -5.52 26.38
C VAL A 147 16.33 -6.13 25.14
N TYR A 148 16.83 -5.29 24.25
CA TYR A 148 17.57 -5.77 23.08
C TYR A 148 18.84 -6.49 23.53
N ARG A 149 19.06 -7.70 23.00
CA ARG A 149 20.24 -8.52 23.32
C ARG A 149 21.17 -8.67 22.13
N ARG A 150 20.65 -9.17 21.01
CA ARG A 150 21.38 -9.34 19.74
C ARG A 150 20.41 -9.49 18.58
N ALA A 151 20.85 -9.14 17.38
CA ALA A 151 20.18 -9.48 16.13
C ALA A 151 20.81 -10.75 15.56
N ILE A 152 19.99 -11.71 15.15
CA ILE A 152 20.44 -12.90 14.43
C ILE A 152 20.04 -12.71 12.97
N ALA A 153 21.03 -12.68 12.08
CA ALA A 153 20.75 -12.56 10.65
C ALA A 153 20.01 -13.82 10.15
N GLY A 154 18.86 -13.62 9.51
CA GLY A 154 18.15 -14.69 8.84
C GLY A 154 18.94 -15.24 7.65
N LEU A 155 18.65 -16.49 7.27
CA LEU A 155 19.21 -17.07 6.05
C LEU A 155 18.62 -16.36 4.82
N ASN A 156 19.44 -16.18 3.78
CA ASN A 156 18.96 -15.74 2.48
C ASN A 156 18.07 -16.80 1.80
N VAL A 157 17.39 -16.42 0.71
CA VAL A 157 16.43 -17.29 0.00
C VAL A 157 17.07 -18.62 -0.45
N SER A 158 18.34 -18.60 -0.86
CA SER A 158 19.07 -19.82 -1.23
C SER A 158 19.37 -20.71 -0.02
N GLY A 159 19.74 -20.14 1.12
CA GLY A 159 19.91 -20.83 2.40
C GLY A 159 18.62 -21.45 2.93
N LEU A 160 17.49 -20.74 2.81
CA LEU A 160 16.17 -21.26 3.16
C LEU A 160 15.76 -22.45 2.27
N LYS A 161 16.01 -22.38 0.96
CA LYS A 161 15.76 -23.51 0.04
C LYS A 161 16.59 -24.74 0.37
N LYS A 162 17.87 -24.55 0.77
CA LYS A 162 18.74 -25.65 1.22
C LYS A 162 18.22 -26.28 2.52
N LYS A 163 17.84 -25.47 3.51
CA LYS A 163 17.27 -25.97 4.78
C LYS A 163 15.92 -26.66 4.61
N LYS A 164 15.05 -26.17 3.71
CA LYS A 164 13.76 -26.82 3.40
C LYS A 164 13.95 -28.20 2.78
N ARG A 165 14.99 -28.39 1.95
CA ARG A 165 15.36 -29.70 1.38
C ARG A 165 15.97 -30.65 2.41
N ALA A 166 16.54 -30.13 3.50
CA ALA A 166 17.15 -30.90 4.57
C ALA A 166 16.16 -31.29 5.70
N GLY A 167 14.84 -31.15 5.50
CA GLY A 167 13.84 -31.64 6.46
C GLY A 167 13.70 -30.81 7.74
N TYR A 168 13.93 -29.49 7.68
CA TYR A 168 13.80 -28.63 8.87
C TYR A 168 12.34 -28.50 9.34
N GLN A 169 12.01 -29.15 10.46
CA GLN A 169 10.73 -29.02 11.17
C GLN A 169 10.62 -27.63 11.80
N SER A 170 9.50 -26.94 11.55
CA SER A 170 9.17 -25.59 12.01
C SER A 170 9.07 -25.41 13.53
N ALA A 171 9.39 -26.43 14.32
CA ALA A 171 9.27 -26.43 15.78
C ALA A 171 10.21 -25.41 16.46
N GLU A 172 11.37 -25.12 15.86
CA GLU A 172 12.33 -24.15 16.43
C GLU A 172 11.88 -22.68 16.29
N VAL A 173 10.87 -22.39 15.46
CA VAL A 173 10.36 -21.01 15.28
C VAL A 173 9.31 -20.65 16.34
N TYR A 174 8.62 -21.65 16.92
CA TYR A 174 7.59 -21.45 17.95
C TYR A 174 8.03 -21.88 19.36
N ALA A 175 9.15 -22.61 19.50
CA ALA A 175 9.71 -22.96 20.81
C ALA A 175 10.23 -21.75 21.60
N GLY A 176 10.49 -20.60 20.94
CA GLY A 176 10.82 -19.35 21.62
C GLY A 176 9.65 -18.68 22.36
N LEU A 177 8.42 -19.19 22.20
CA LEU A 177 7.23 -18.61 22.83
C LEU A 177 6.58 -19.49 23.90
N THR A 178 6.96 -20.76 24.05
CA THR A 178 6.13 -21.68 24.85
C THR A 178 6.80 -22.40 26.02
N GLN A 179 8.12 -22.58 26.14
CA GLN A 179 8.65 -23.29 27.31
C GLN A 179 10.12 -22.97 27.63
N ALA A 180 10.37 -21.81 28.25
CA ALA A 180 11.49 -21.64 29.17
C ALA A 180 11.29 -20.36 29.99
N LYS A 181 11.13 -20.52 31.30
CA LYS A 181 11.16 -19.49 32.36
C LYS A 181 11.85 -18.18 31.93
N CYS A 182 11.05 -17.15 31.61
CA CYS A 182 11.43 -15.72 31.62
C CYS A 182 12.89 -15.39 31.19
N ALA A 183 13.37 -15.96 30.08
CA ALA A 183 14.73 -15.76 29.59
C ALA A 183 14.72 -15.21 28.16
N ARG A 184 15.06 -13.92 28.06
CA ARG A 184 15.87 -13.31 26.98
C ARG A 184 15.85 -13.99 25.59
N GLU A 185 14.71 -14.07 24.89
CA GLU A 185 14.76 -14.46 23.47
C GLU A 185 13.63 -13.87 22.60
N SER A 186 14.06 -12.91 21.77
CA SER A 186 13.62 -12.45 20.43
C SER A 186 12.13 -12.35 20.03
N VAL A 187 11.73 -11.12 19.68
CA VAL A 187 10.64 -10.80 18.72
C VAL A 187 11.24 -10.58 17.32
N GLN A 188 10.58 -11.13 16.30
CA GLN A 188 10.93 -11.07 14.88
C GLN A 188 10.57 -9.70 14.27
N VAL A 189 11.47 -9.12 13.46
CA VAL A 189 11.14 -8.09 12.45
C VAL A 189 11.76 -8.52 11.13
#